data_AF-A0A0B5DE37-F1
#
_entry.id   AF-A0A0B5DE37-F1
#
_cell.length_a   1.000
_cell.length_b   1.000
_cell.length_c   1.000
_cell.angle_alpha   90.00
_cell.angle_beta   90.00
_cell.angle_gamma   90.00
#
_symmetry.space_group_name_H-M   'P 1'
#
loop_
_entity.id
_entity.type
_entity.pdbx_description
1 polymer ?
#
loop_
_entity_poly.entity_id
_entity_poly.type
_entity_poly.pdbx_seq_one_letter_code
_entity_poly.pdbx_strand_id
1 'polypeptide(L)'
;MVVLCTTRGPGAAEPKADLYAAIRRDARTGMSTRALMRKYGVGFNTVQRALISALPEPRKAMRPRTTRLDPYKPVIDAILKADLTAPRKQRHTVSGSTTG
;
A
#
# COMPACT_ATOMS: atom_id res chain seq x y z
N MET A 1 -2.59 30.06 -9.46
CA MET A 1 -1.48 29.51 -8.64
C MET A 1 -1.55 28.00 -8.69
N VAL A 2 -0.68 27.38 -9.49
CA VAL A 2 -0.47 25.94 -9.45
C VAL A 2 0.21 25.65 -8.11
N VAL A 3 -0.50 25.03 -7.17
CA VAL A 3 0.11 24.54 -5.93
C VAL A 3 1.02 23.40 -6.36
N LEU A 4 2.29 23.72 -6.55
CA LEU A 4 3.38 22.75 -6.61
C LEU A 4 3.17 21.79 -5.44
N CYS A 5 2.94 20.53 -5.76
CA CYS A 5 3.03 19.41 -4.83
C CYS A 5 4.49 19.33 -4.37
N THR A 6 4.90 20.21 -3.44
CA THR A 6 6.20 20.12 -2.78
C THR A 6 6.13 18.96 -1.80
N THR A 7 6.35 17.75 -2.31
CA THR A 7 6.64 16.60 -1.47
C THR A 7 8.00 16.79 -0.80
N ARG A 8 8.08 17.67 0.20
CA ARG A 8 8.95 17.39 1.35
C ARG A 8 8.22 16.33 2.17
N GLY A 9 8.32 15.10 1.70
CA GLY A 9 7.79 13.96 2.44
C GLY A 9 8.47 13.90 3.81
N PRO A 10 7.75 13.53 4.89
CA PRO A 10 8.41 13.26 6.15
C PRO A 10 9.36 12.08 5.94
N GLY A 11 10.65 12.39 5.87
CA GLY A 11 11.70 11.43 6.15
C GLY A 11 11.57 10.97 7.60
N ALA A 12 11.77 9.66 7.81
CA ALA A 12 11.51 8.92 9.04
C ALA A 12 10.01 8.82 9.39
N ALA A 13 9.47 7.61 9.26
CA ALA A 13 8.09 7.31 9.61
C ALA A 13 7.86 7.43 11.11
N GLU A 14 7.52 8.63 11.59
CA GLU A 14 6.72 8.70 12.81
C GLU A 14 5.47 7.85 12.57
N PRO A 15 5.12 6.92 13.48
CA PRO A 15 3.95 6.09 13.30
C PRO A 15 2.76 7.04 13.11
N LYS A 16 1.89 6.74 12.14
CA LYS A 16 0.74 7.59 11.79
C LYS A 16 -0.15 7.93 13.01
N ALA A 17 -0.07 7.12 14.07
CA ALA A 17 -0.67 7.38 15.36
C ALA A 17 -0.13 8.64 16.05
N ASP A 18 1.18 8.89 15.99
CA ASP A 18 1.84 10.05 16.59
C ASP A 18 1.45 11.34 15.88
N LEU A 19 1.36 11.31 14.55
CA LEU A 19 0.80 12.40 13.74
C LEU A 19 -0.64 12.74 14.18
N TYR A 20 -1.48 11.71 14.35
CA TYR A 20 -2.87 11.90 14.80
C TYR A 20 -2.92 12.45 16.23
N ALA A 21 -2.06 11.99 17.12
CA ALA A 21 -1.95 12.48 18.48
C ALA A 21 -1.48 13.95 18.53
N ALA A 22 -0.56 14.35 17.66
CA ALA A 22 -0.08 15.73 17.54
C ALA A 22 -1.20 16.66 17.04
N ILE A 23 -1.92 16.27 15.97
CA ILE A 23 -3.08 17.03 15.46
C ILE A 23 -4.13 17.24 16.55
N ARG A 24 -4.44 16.21 17.37
CA ARG A 24 -5.39 16.35 18.48
C ARG A 24 -4.91 17.30 19.57
N ARG A 25 -3.61 17.29 19.89
CA ARG A 25 -3.02 18.23 20.86
C ARG A 25 -3.19 19.67 20.40
N ASP A 26 -2.83 19.96 19.16
CA ASP A 26 -2.95 21.30 18.58
C ASP A 26 -4.40 21.74 18.38
N ALA A 27 -5.30 20.83 18.04
CA ALA A 27 -6.73 21.14 17.97
C ALA A 27 -7.29 21.57 19.33
N ARG A 28 -6.83 20.95 20.43
CA ARG A 28 -7.21 21.36 21.80
C ARG A 28 -6.69 22.74 22.17
N THR A 29 -5.58 23.18 21.58
CA THR A 29 -5.06 24.55 21.76
C THR A 29 -5.85 25.62 20.99
N GLY A 30 -6.94 25.25 20.31
CA GLY A 30 -7.81 26.18 19.59
C GLY A 30 -7.33 26.51 18.17
N MET A 31 -6.39 25.75 17.61
CA MET A 31 -5.96 25.96 16.23
C MET A 31 -7.07 25.63 15.23
N SER A 32 -7.27 26.49 14.23
CA SER A 32 -8.22 26.23 13.16
C SER A 32 -7.79 25.06 12.28
N THR A 33 -8.76 24.38 11.66
CA THR A 33 -8.52 23.25 10.75
C THR A 33 -7.56 23.60 9.61
N ARG A 34 -7.64 24.83 9.07
CA ARG A 34 -6.71 25.30 8.02
C ARG A 34 -5.28 25.49 8.54
N ALA A 35 -5.11 25.95 9.78
CA ALA A 35 -3.80 26.09 10.41
C ALA A 35 -3.15 24.71 10.61
N LEU A 36 -3.92 23.72 11.06
CA LEU A 36 -3.48 22.33 11.20
C LEU A 36 -3.02 21.73 9.86
N MET A 37 -3.78 21.95 8.79
CA MET A 37 -3.41 21.50 7.44
C MET A 37 -2.06 22.07 6.98
N ARG A 38 -1.81 23.37 7.24
CA ARG A 38 -0.55 24.02 6.86
C ARG A 38 0.62 23.57 7.73
N LYS A 39 0.41 23.41 9.04
CA LYS A 39 1.46 23.00 9.99
C LYS A 39 1.95 21.57 9.74
N TYR A 40 1.02 20.65 9.51
CA TYR A 40 1.32 19.23 9.33
C TYR A 40 1.41 18.79 7.87
N GLY A 41 1.13 19.66 6.90
CA GLY A 41 1.13 19.31 5.48
C GLY A 41 0.06 18.27 5.09
N VAL A 42 -1.03 18.20 5.85
CA VAL A 42 -2.09 17.19 5.67
C VAL A 42 -3.35 17.78 5.05
N GLY A 43 -4.11 16.95 4.33
CA GLY A 43 -5.42 17.33 3.80
C GLY A 43 -6.52 17.38 4.88
N PHE A 44 -7.62 18.08 4.57
CA PHE A 44 -8.79 18.21 5.46
C PHE A 44 -9.30 16.86 5.99
N ASN A 45 -9.40 15.85 5.11
CA ASN A 45 -9.85 14.50 5.49
C ASN A 45 -8.97 13.85 6.56
N THR A 46 -7.66 14.09 6.53
CA THR A 46 -6.74 13.55 7.54
C THR A 46 -6.94 14.23 8.89
N VAL A 47 -7.14 15.55 8.90
CA VAL A 47 -7.43 16.31 10.12
C VAL A 47 -8.75 15.84 10.73
N GLN A 48 -9.82 15.74 9.94
CA GLN A 48 -11.11 15.27 10.43
C GLN A 48 -11.03 13.85 10.98
N ARG A 49 -10.33 12.93 10.29
CA ARG A 49 -10.12 11.57 10.80
C ARG A 49 -9.32 11.53 12.09
N ALA A 50 -8.35 12.43 12.28
CA ALA A 50 -7.57 12.52 13.52
C ALA A 50 -8.39 13.06 14.71
N LEU A 51 -9.37 13.93 14.44
CA LEU A 51 -10.32 14.42 15.44
C LEU A 51 -11.36 13.36 15.83
N ILE A 52 -11.85 12.60 14.85
CA ILE A 52 -12.88 11.57 15.05
C ILE A 52 -12.30 10.28 15.66
N SER A 53 -11.11 9.83 15.21
CA SER A 53 -10.53 8.55 15.62
C SER A 53 -9.16 8.72 16.27
N ALA A 54 -8.99 8.05 17.41
CA ALA A 54 -7.73 7.97 18.14
C ALA A 54 -6.61 7.32 17.30
N LEU A 55 -6.97 6.26 16.59
CA LEU A 55 -6.08 5.41 15.82
C LEU A 55 -6.34 5.61 14.33
N PRO A 56 -5.30 5.78 13.51
CA PRO A 56 -5.49 5.78 12.07
C PRO A 56 -6.02 4.40 11.67
N GLU A 57 -7.15 4.35 10.97
CA GLU A 57 -7.66 3.09 10.44
C GLU A 57 -6.54 2.41 9.63
N PRO A 58 -6.33 1.09 9.84
CA PRO A 58 -5.35 0.36 9.07
C PRO A 58 -5.68 0.51 7.58
N ARG A 59 -4.64 0.65 6.77
CA ARG A 59 -4.82 0.79 5.33
C ARG A 59 -5.61 -0.42 4.85
N LYS A 60 -6.76 -0.17 4.21
CA LYS A 60 -7.54 -1.25 3.58
C LYS A 60 -6.61 -2.04 2.68
N ALA A 61 -6.44 -3.33 2.99
CA ALA A 61 -5.68 -4.22 2.13
C ALA A 61 -6.30 -4.17 0.74
N MET A 62 -5.48 -3.97 -0.28
CA MET A 62 -5.96 -4.03 -1.64
C MET A 62 -6.46 -5.45 -1.88
N ARG A 63 -7.70 -5.59 -2.33
CA ARG A 63 -8.20 -6.91 -2.75
C ARG A 63 -7.25 -7.47 -3.81
N PRO A 64 -6.91 -8.76 -3.76
CA PRO A 64 -6.16 -9.41 -4.83
C PRO A 64 -6.83 -9.08 -6.16
N ARG A 65 -6.09 -8.48 -7.09
CA ARG A 65 -6.60 -8.19 -8.43
C ARG A 65 -6.50 -9.47 -9.23
N THR A 66 -7.62 -9.91 -9.81
CA THR A 66 -7.59 -10.99 -10.78
C THR A 66 -6.77 -10.53 -11.99
N THR A 67 -5.68 -11.22 -12.26
CA THR A 67 -4.86 -10.96 -13.44
C THR A 67 -5.48 -11.65 -14.65
N ARG A 68 -5.23 -11.13 -15.85
CA ARG A 68 -5.67 -11.80 -17.10
C ARG A 68 -5.07 -13.21 -17.27
N LEU A 69 -4.02 -13.54 -16.51
CA LEU A 69 -3.39 -14.84 -16.50
C LEU A 69 -4.11 -15.85 -15.59
N ASP A 70 -4.94 -15.40 -14.65
CA ASP A 70 -5.61 -16.30 -13.70
C ASP A 70 -6.46 -17.39 -14.37
N PRO A 71 -7.20 -17.12 -15.46
CA PRO A 71 -7.94 -18.16 -16.17
C PRO A 71 -7.04 -19.19 -16.88
N TYR A 72 -5.80 -18.82 -17.21
CA TYR A 72 -4.87 -19.66 -17.97
C TYR A 72 -3.89 -20.45 -17.09
N LYS A 73 -3.76 -20.09 -15.80
CA LYS A 73 -3.00 -20.86 -14.81
C LYS A 73 -3.24 -22.38 -14.86
N PRO A 74 -4.49 -22.90 -14.88
CA PRO A 74 -4.70 -24.35 -14.92
C PRO A 74 -4.18 -25.00 -16.20
N VAL A 75 -4.21 -24.28 -17.33
CA VAL A 75 -3.66 -24.77 -18.61
C VAL A 75 -2.13 -24.83 -18.54
N ILE A 76 -1.50 -23.77 -18.02
CA ILE A 76 -0.05 -23.72 -17.82
C ILE A 76 0.38 -24.84 -16.86
N ASP A 77 -0.32 -25.03 -15.74
CA ASP A 77 -0.01 -26.08 -14.76
C ASP A 77 -0.16 -27.49 -15.36
N ALA A 78 -1.14 -27.70 -16.25
CA ALA A 78 -1.33 -28.96 -16.95
C ALA A 78 -0.17 -29.24 -17.93
N ILE A 79 0.27 -28.22 -18.67
CA ILE A 79 1.43 -28.32 -19.57
C ILE A 79 2.68 -28.66 -18.76
N LEU A 80 2.94 -27.93 -17.66
CA LEU A 80 4.10 -28.17 -16.80
C LEU A 80 4.09 -29.58 -16.18
N LYS A 81 2.93 -30.10 -15.78
CA LYS A 81 2.81 -31.48 -15.27
C LYS A 81 3.04 -32.53 -16.35
N ALA A 82 2.52 -32.31 -17.55
CA ALA A 82 2.74 -33.22 -18.68
C ALA A 82 4.24 -33.29 -19.03
N ASP A 83 4.92 -32.15 -19.03
CA ASP A 83 6.36 -32.06 -19.33
C ASP A 83 7.24 -32.85 -18.35
N LEU A 84 6.82 -33.03 -17.09
CA LEU A 84 7.54 -33.87 -16.11
C LEU A 84 7.50 -35.37 -16.43
N THR A 85 6.46 -35.82 -17.13
CA THR A 85 6.28 -37.22 -17.52
C THR A 85 6.84 -37.54 -18.91
N ALA A 86 7.28 -36.51 -19.65
CA ALA A 86 7.78 -36.65 -21.00
C ALA A 86 9.12 -37.42 -21.07
N PRO A 87 9.40 -38.11 -22.21
CA PRO A 87 10.71 -38.72 -22.47
C PRO A 87 11.85 -37.70 -22.38
N ARG A 88 13.07 -38.12 -21.98
CA ARG A 88 14.21 -37.23 -21.66
C ARG A 88 14.48 -36.10 -22.66
N LYS A 89 14.28 -36.32 -23.96
CA LYS A 89 14.53 -35.31 -25.02
C LYS A 89 13.40 -34.27 -25.17
N GLN A 90 12.22 -34.54 -24.62
CA GLN A 90 11.03 -33.67 -24.67
C GLN A 90 10.73 -33.03 -23.30
N ARG A 91 11.54 -33.31 -22.27
CA ARG A 91 11.44 -32.60 -21.00
C ARG A 91 11.90 -31.16 -21.20
N HIS A 92 10.95 -30.23 -21.21
CA HIS A 92 11.22 -28.79 -21.18
C HIS A 92 11.59 -28.35 -19.76
N THR A 93 12.60 -28.99 -19.18
CA THR A 93 13.20 -28.56 -17.92
C THR A 93 14.08 -27.35 -18.19
N VAL A 94 13.58 -26.15 -17.91
CA VAL A 94 14.47 -25.04 -17.58
C VAL A 94 15.05 -25.37 -16.21
N SER A 95 16.35 -25.65 -16.12
CA SER A 95 17.06 -25.80 -14.85
C SER A 95 17.07 -24.46 -14.12
N GLY A 96 15.95 -24.13 -13.48
CA GLY A 96 15.72 -22.89 -12.75
C GLY A 96 15.08 -23.19 -11.41
N SER A 97 15.79 -23.93 -10.56
CA SER A 97 15.43 -24.06 -9.14
C SER A 97 15.85 -22.79 -8.41
N THR A 98 15.09 -21.72 -8.56
CA THR A 98 15.17 -20.59 -7.64
C THR A 98 14.12 -20.80 -6.56
N THR A 99 14.57 -21.38 -5.46
CA THR A 99 13.87 -21.50 -4.17
C THR A 99 13.31 -20.13 -3.77
N GLY A 100 12.00 -20.08 -3.53
CA GLY A 100 11.32 -18.99 -2.83
C GLY A 100 11.03 -19.38 -1.40
#